data_AF-A0A4Q3SXW9-F1
#
_entry.id   AF-A0A4Q3SXW9-F1
#
_cell.length_a   1.000
_cell.length_b   1.000
_cell.length_c   1.000
_cell.angle_alpha   90.00
_cell.angle_beta   90.00
_cell.angle_gamma   90.00
#
_symmetry.space_group_name_H-M   'P 1'
#
loop_
_entity.id
_entity.type
_entity.pdbx_description
1 polymer ?
#
loop_
_entity_poly.entity_id
_entity_poly.type
_entity_poly.pdbx_seq_one_letter_code
_entity_poly.pdbx_strand_id
1 'polypeptide(L)'
;MNADVQKTNRKAELLANTVEHVVAGSTSAGGCMHIYRDMVKYGMIDTIVATGASIVDMDFFEALGFKHYQAQSNVDDRDLRDLYIDRIYDTYIDEEELQNCDGTIYEICNLLEPRPYSSREFIYEMGKWLAAGNAKKPDSLIETAYYEGVPIFCPAFVDSSAGLGLVKHQVEKMKEGKPYLTIDSVADFRELTDIKLAAGTTGLFMVGGGVPKNFAQDTVVCAEILGHEAEMHKYAVQITVADVRDGACSSSTLKEACSWGKVDVTWEQMVFAEATTVVPLIASDAWHRGSWKNRTKPRWAKLFDKKA
;
A
#
# COMPACT_ATOMS: atom_id res chain seq x y z
N MET A 1 -27.04 23.43 32.04
CA MET A 1 -25.96 22.41 32.09
C MET A 1 -26.42 21.20 31.30
N ASN A 2 -25.85 20.72 30.20
CA ASN A 2 -24.86 21.22 29.24
C ASN A 2 -24.96 20.26 28.04
N ALA A 3 -25.88 20.52 27.09
CA ALA A 3 -25.90 19.82 25.82
C ALA A 3 -24.72 20.24 24.91
N ASP A 4 -24.20 21.46 25.11
CA ASP A 4 -23.05 21.96 24.37
C ASP A 4 -21.71 21.37 24.82
N VAL A 5 -21.56 20.96 26.08
CA VAL A 5 -20.30 20.33 26.56
C VAL A 5 -20.14 18.90 26.02
N GLN A 6 -21.24 18.18 25.75
CA GLN A 6 -21.15 16.88 25.07
C GLN A 6 -20.76 16.99 23.59
N LYS A 7 -21.12 18.08 22.90
CA LYS A 7 -20.72 18.31 21.50
C LYS A 7 -19.30 18.86 21.36
N THR A 8 -18.82 19.63 22.34
CA THR A 8 -17.44 20.17 22.31
C THR A 8 -16.40 19.14 22.74
N ASN A 9 -16.72 18.18 23.62
CA ASN A 9 -15.79 17.09 23.97
C ASN A 9 -15.68 15.97 22.91
N ARG A 10 -16.70 15.75 22.06
CA ARG A 10 -16.60 14.74 20.97
C ARG A 10 -15.59 15.08 19.87
N LYS A 11 -15.21 16.35 19.72
CA LYS A 11 -14.27 16.78 18.67
C LYS A 11 -12.80 16.60 19.04
N ALA A 12 -12.49 16.40 20.32
CA ALA A 12 -11.10 16.36 20.81
C ALA A 12 -10.55 14.92 21.01
N GLU A 13 -11.38 13.88 21.01
CA GLU A 13 -10.98 12.52 21.45
C GLU A 13 -11.11 11.41 20.38
N LEU A 14 -11.38 11.74 19.12
CA LEU A 14 -11.73 10.73 18.11
C LEU A 14 -10.94 10.87 16.81
N LEU A 15 -9.60 10.91 16.91
CA LEU A 15 -8.74 10.66 15.76
C LEU A 15 -7.93 9.39 16.01
N ALA A 16 -7.81 8.56 14.98
CA ALA A 16 -6.85 7.47 15.02
C ALA A 16 -5.45 8.05 15.18
N ASN A 17 -4.62 7.38 15.98
CA ASN A 17 -3.20 7.73 16.09
C ASN A 17 -2.49 7.44 14.75
N THR A 18 -2.86 6.31 14.14
CA THR A 18 -2.36 5.83 12.85
C THR A 18 -3.50 5.57 11.90
N VAL A 19 -3.37 6.04 10.67
CA VAL A 19 -4.25 5.68 9.56
C VAL A 19 -3.47 4.80 8.58
N GLU A 20 -3.95 3.57 8.43
CA GLU A 20 -3.46 2.58 7.48
C GLU A 20 -4.25 2.70 6.18
N HIS A 21 -3.53 2.91 5.09
CA HIS A 21 -4.11 2.94 3.76
C HIS A 21 -3.96 1.59 3.08
N VAL A 22 -5.08 0.99 2.71
CA VAL A 22 -5.08 -0.20 1.86
C VAL A 22 -5.30 0.22 0.41
N VAL A 23 -4.38 -0.18 -0.47
CA VAL A 23 -4.47 0.09 -1.91
C VAL A 23 -4.48 -1.22 -2.69
N ALA A 24 -5.61 -1.51 -3.30
CA ALA A 24 -5.77 -2.64 -4.21
C ALA A 24 -6.43 -2.21 -5.52
N GLY A 25 -6.24 -3.04 -6.55
CA GLY A 25 -6.72 -2.75 -7.90
C GLY A 25 -5.88 -1.69 -8.61
N SER A 26 -6.29 -1.33 -9.83
CA SER A 26 -5.51 -0.49 -10.75
C SER A 26 -5.82 1.00 -10.65
N THR A 27 -6.37 1.47 -9.52
CA THR A 27 -6.73 2.90 -9.34
C THR A 27 -5.53 3.82 -9.45
N SER A 28 -4.33 3.31 -9.14
CA SER A 28 -3.06 4.00 -9.33
C SER A 28 -2.81 4.32 -10.80
N ALA A 29 -2.98 3.34 -11.70
CA ALA A 29 -2.93 3.53 -13.15
C ALA A 29 -4.07 4.44 -13.66
N GLY A 30 -5.24 4.37 -13.01
CA GLY A 30 -6.37 5.30 -13.24
C GLY A 30 -6.17 6.73 -12.73
N GLY A 31 -4.97 7.09 -12.25
CA GLY A 31 -4.60 8.45 -11.87
C GLY A 31 -4.69 8.79 -10.38
N CYS A 32 -5.11 7.85 -9.52
CA CYS A 32 -5.18 8.10 -8.07
C CYS A 32 -3.82 8.14 -7.37
N MET A 33 -2.72 7.74 -8.03
CA MET A 33 -1.40 7.64 -7.39
C MET A 33 -0.92 8.98 -6.77
N HIS A 34 -1.16 10.11 -7.44
CA HIS A 34 -0.83 11.43 -6.89
C HIS A 34 -1.64 11.77 -5.63
N ILE A 35 -2.88 11.28 -5.53
CA ILE A 35 -3.72 11.48 -4.34
C ILE A 35 -3.14 10.70 -3.17
N TYR A 36 -2.78 9.43 -3.38
CA TYR A 36 -2.16 8.59 -2.34
C TYR A 36 -0.85 9.20 -1.85
N ARG A 37 -0.02 9.68 -2.78
CA ARG A 37 1.21 10.41 -2.47
C ARG A 37 0.93 11.66 -1.64
N ASP A 38 -0.03 12.49 -2.04
CA ASP A 38 -0.35 13.73 -1.33
C ASP A 38 -0.90 13.44 0.08
N MET A 39 -1.70 12.38 0.24
CA MET A 39 -2.17 11.94 1.55
C MET A 39 -1.02 11.54 2.48
N VAL A 40 0.05 10.90 1.97
CA VAL A 40 1.29 10.64 2.72
C VAL A 40 2.03 11.95 3.02
N LYS A 41 2.26 12.79 2.00
CA LYS A 41 2.95 14.07 2.12
C LYS A 41 2.33 15.00 3.16
N TYR A 42 1.00 14.98 3.30
CA TYR A 42 0.29 15.79 4.28
C TYR A 42 0.01 15.07 5.61
N GLY A 43 0.55 13.86 5.84
CA GLY A 43 0.39 13.16 7.12
C GLY A 43 -1.06 12.72 7.40
N MET A 44 -1.81 12.43 6.34
CA MET A 44 -3.13 11.83 6.44
C MET A 44 -3.05 10.31 6.56
N ILE A 45 -2.05 9.72 5.91
CA ILE A 45 -1.73 8.29 5.91
C ILE A 45 -0.36 8.07 6.54
N ASP A 46 -0.27 7.06 7.39
CA ASP A 46 0.90 6.78 8.22
C ASP A 46 1.58 5.44 7.87
N THR A 47 0.83 4.52 7.26
CA THR A 47 1.28 3.21 6.78
C THR A 47 0.47 2.83 5.53
N ILE A 48 1.08 2.14 4.57
CA ILE A 48 0.41 1.64 3.37
C ILE A 48 0.52 0.11 3.31
N VAL A 49 -0.58 -0.56 2.96
CA VAL A 49 -0.60 -1.99 2.60
C VAL A 49 -1.18 -2.08 1.20
N ALA A 50 -0.42 -2.61 0.24
CA ALA A 50 -0.76 -2.55 -1.17
C ALA A 50 -0.44 -3.84 -1.93
N THR A 51 -0.99 -3.99 -3.13
CA THR A 51 -0.52 -5.02 -4.07
C THR A 51 0.85 -4.65 -4.62
N GLY A 52 1.67 -5.65 -4.99
CA GLY A 52 2.95 -5.40 -5.66
C GLY A 52 2.77 -4.56 -6.91
N ALA A 53 1.77 -4.88 -7.75
CA ALA A 53 1.47 -4.12 -8.96
C ALA A 53 1.19 -2.63 -8.73
N SER A 54 0.50 -2.27 -7.64
CA SER A 54 0.23 -0.85 -7.33
C SER A 54 1.49 -0.06 -7.02
N ILE A 55 2.50 -0.72 -6.47
CA ILE A 55 3.74 -0.10 -5.98
C ILE A 55 4.84 -0.19 -7.02
N VAL A 56 4.96 -1.32 -7.72
CA VAL A 56 6.06 -1.59 -8.66
C VAL A 56 5.64 -1.22 -10.07
N ASP A 57 4.65 -1.92 -10.60
CA ASP A 57 4.21 -1.81 -12.00
C ASP A 57 3.58 -0.43 -12.29
N MET A 58 3.08 0.25 -11.26
CA MET A 58 2.42 1.56 -11.39
C MET A 58 3.29 2.71 -10.87
N ASP A 59 3.65 2.73 -9.57
CA ASP A 59 4.37 3.87 -8.99
C ASP A 59 5.88 3.87 -9.30
N PHE A 60 6.58 2.75 -9.02
CA PHE A 60 8.02 2.65 -9.28
C PHE A 60 8.32 2.77 -10.77
N PHE A 61 7.54 2.09 -11.61
CA PHE A 61 7.59 2.19 -13.06
C PHE A 61 7.53 3.65 -13.55
N GLU A 62 6.57 4.43 -13.07
CA GLU A 62 6.50 5.86 -13.43
C GLU A 62 7.65 6.67 -12.85
N ALA A 63 8.16 6.33 -11.66
CA ALA A 63 9.32 6.98 -11.05
C ALA A 63 10.59 6.81 -11.92
N LEU A 64 10.70 5.68 -12.63
CA LEU A 64 11.75 5.41 -13.64
C LEU A 64 11.56 6.23 -14.93
N GLY A 65 10.46 6.97 -15.06
CA GLY A 65 10.18 7.88 -16.18
C GLY A 65 9.29 7.30 -17.27
N PHE A 66 8.83 6.06 -17.10
CA PHE A 66 7.89 5.39 -17.98
C PHE A 66 6.45 5.86 -17.74
N LYS A 67 5.51 5.43 -18.59
CA LYS A 67 4.15 5.97 -18.57
C LYS A 67 3.07 4.92 -18.79
N HIS A 68 1.95 5.16 -18.13
CA HIS A 68 0.67 4.53 -18.47
C HIS A 68 -0.07 5.38 -19.49
N TYR A 69 -0.83 4.73 -20.37
CA TYR A 69 -1.58 5.38 -21.44
C TYR A 69 -3.06 5.03 -21.37
N GLN A 70 -3.94 6.01 -21.46
CA GLN A 70 -5.39 5.74 -21.53
C GLN A 70 -5.73 5.03 -22.84
N ALA A 71 -6.47 3.92 -22.75
CA ALA A 71 -6.98 3.22 -23.91
C ALA A 71 -8.06 4.03 -24.63
N GLN A 72 -7.90 4.21 -25.94
CA GLN A 72 -8.94 4.76 -26.81
C GLN A 72 -9.68 3.60 -27.47
N SER A 73 -10.82 3.21 -26.90
CA SER A 73 -11.74 2.16 -27.38
C SER A 73 -11.29 0.70 -27.22
N ASN A 74 -12.15 -0.23 -27.63
CA ASN A 74 -11.87 -1.66 -27.57
C ASN A 74 -10.89 -2.03 -28.69
N VAL A 75 -9.66 -2.36 -28.32
CA VAL A 75 -8.64 -2.98 -29.17
C VAL A 75 -8.66 -4.49 -28.97
N ASP A 76 -8.36 -5.28 -30.00
CA ASP A 76 -8.19 -6.73 -29.86
C ASP A 76 -6.95 -7.03 -29.02
N ASP A 77 -7.09 -7.81 -27.94
CA ASP A 77 -5.98 -8.13 -27.05
C ASP A 77 -4.85 -8.90 -27.75
N ARG A 78 -5.12 -9.54 -28.89
CA ARG A 78 -4.08 -10.17 -29.72
C ARG A 78 -3.22 -9.15 -30.44
N ASP A 79 -3.82 -8.07 -30.92
CA ASP A 79 -3.07 -6.97 -31.54
C ASP A 79 -2.19 -6.30 -30.48
N LEU A 80 -2.72 -6.09 -29.27
CA LEU A 80 -1.94 -5.58 -28.12
C LEU A 80 -0.75 -6.50 -27.84
N ARG A 81 -0.98 -7.82 -27.78
CA ARG A 81 0.09 -8.79 -27.54
C ARG A 81 1.15 -8.80 -28.64
N ASP A 82 0.75 -8.76 -29.91
CA ASP A 82 1.65 -8.72 -31.06
C ASP A 82 2.49 -7.43 -31.11
N LEU A 83 1.93 -6.34 -30.58
CA LEU A 83 2.61 -5.04 -30.42
C LEU A 83 3.37 -4.91 -29.09
N TYR A 84 3.35 -5.94 -28.24
CA TYR A 84 4.01 -5.94 -26.93
C TYR A 84 3.50 -4.85 -25.98
N ILE A 85 2.17 -4.71 -25.96
CA ILE A 85 1.43 -3.80 -25.09
C ILE A 85 0.57 -4.63 -24.15
N ASP A 86 0.68 -4.37 -22.86
CA ASP A 86 -0.17 -4.98 -21.85
C ASP A 86 -1.32 -4.05 -21.45
N ARG A 87 -2.46 -4.66 -21.11
CA ARG A 87 -3.69 -3.94 -20.79
C ARG A 87 -4.06 -4.12 -19.32
N ILE A 88 -4.26 -2.99 -18.64
CA ILE A 88 -4.79 -2.88 -17.29
C ILE A 88 -6.16 -2.21 -17.40
N TYR A 89 -7.21 -3.02 -17.56
CA TYR A 89 -8.58 -2.54 -17.79
C TYR A 89 -8.69 -1.61 -19.01
N ASP A 90 -8.78 -0.30 -18.80
CA ASP A 90 -8.86 0.76 -19.80
C ASP A 90 -7.56 1.58 -19.91
N THR A 91 -6.45 1.04 -19.41
CA THR A 91 -5.13 1.62 -19.43
C THR A 91 -4.14 0.66 -20.09
N TYR A 92 -3.11 1.18 -20.76
CA TYR A 92 -2.04 0.44 -21.40
C TYR A 92 -0.70 0.71 -20.74
N ILE A 93 0.17 -0.30 -20.80
CA ILE A 93 1.57 -0.25 -20.38
C ILE A 93 2.43 -0.90 -21.48
N ASP A 94 3.60 -0.31 -21.73
CA ASP A 94 4.57 -0.85 -22.69
C ASP A 94 5.38 -1.96 -22.00
N GLU A 95 5.36 -3.18 -22.56
CA GLU A 95 6.02 -4.34 -21.94
C GLU A 95 7.55 -4.26 -22.04
N GLU A 96 8.13 -3.57 -23.04
CA GLU A 96 9.59 -3.34 -23.07
C GLU A 96 9.99 -2.39 -21.93
N GLU A 97 9.21 -1.35 -21.67
CA GLU A 97 9.40 -0.47 -20.51
C GLU A 97 9.25 -1.26 -19.20
N LEU A 98 8.28 -2.18 -19.11
CA LEU A 98 8.04 -2.97 -17.91
C LEU A 98 9.21 -3.92 -17.62
N GLN A 99 9.80 -4.51 -18.66
CA GLN A 99 11.03 -5.30 -18.53
C GLN A 99 12.24 -4.49 -18.05
N ASN A 100 12.31 -3.20 -18.40
CA ASN A 100 13.33 -2.31 -17.84
C ASN A 100 13.10 -2.07 -16.34
N CYS A 101 11.83 -1.99 -15.90
CA CYS A 101 11.48 -1.95 -14.48
C CYS A 101 11.90 -3.24 -13.76
N ASP A 102 11.61 -4.42 -14.33
CA ASP A 102 12.08 -5.72 -13.80
C ASP A 102 13.62 -5.77 -13.68
N GLY A 103 14.30 -5.28 -14.70
CA GLY A 103 15.76 -5.16 -14.75
C GLY A 103 16.31 -4.26 -13.65
N THR A 104 15.64 -3.16 -13.36
CA THR A 104 16.02 -2.24 -12.27
C THR A 104 15.85 -2.91 -10.90
N ILE A 105 14.79 -3.70 -10.70
CA ILE A 105 14.63 -4.49 -9.47
C ILE A 105 15.78 -5.50 -9.32
N TYR A 106 16.16 -6.19 -10.39
CA TYR A 106 17.34 -7.08 -10.41
C TYR A 106 18.63 -6.35 -10.02
N GLU A 107 18.85 -5.13 -10.51
CA GLU A 107 20.00 -4.30 -10.16
C GLU A 107 20.00 -3.94 -8.67
N ILE A 108 18.87 -3.48 -8.13
CA ILE A 108 18.73 -3.19 -6.69
C ILE A 108 19.02 -4.43 -5.85
N CYS A 109 18.50 -5.61 -6.23
CA CYS A 109 18.78 -6.86 -5.53
C CYS A 109 20.29 -7.15 -5.45
N ASN A 110 21.05 -6.83 -6.49
CA ASN A 110 22.50 -7.05 -6.54
C ASN A 110 23.32 -6.04 -5.72
N LEU A 111 22.73 -4.91 -5.32
CA LEU A 111 23.36 -3.93 -4.43
C LEU A 111 23.14 -4.26 -2.95
N LEU A 112 22.19 -5.14 -2.64
CA LEU A 112 21.81 -5.49 -1.27
C LEU A 112 22.53 -6.76 -0.79
N GLU A 113 22.70 -6.86 0.53
CA GLU A 113 23.22 -8.07 1.17
C GLU A 113 22.31 -9.28 0.87
N PRO A 114 22.84 -10.45 0.52
CA PRO A 114 22.04 -11.62 0.13
C PRO A 114 21.47 -12.34 1.36
N ARG A 115 20.40 -11.78 1.92
CA ARG A 115 19.65 -12.28 3.08
C ARG A 115 18.14 -12.15 2.84
N PRO A 116 17.28 -12.61 3.76
CA PRO A 116 15.86 -12.28 3.73
C PRO A 116 15.59 -10.79 4.00
N TYR A 117 14.65 -10.22 3.24
CA TYR A 117 14.09 -8.87 3.41
C TYR A 117 12.56 -8.98 3.45
N SER A 118 11.89 -8.23 4.33
CA SER A 118 10.45 -8.01 4.17
C SER A 118 10.19 -7.16 2.92
N SER A 119 8.98 -7.22 2.34
CA SER A 119 8.62 -6.30 1.25
C SER A 119 8.77 -4.84 1.69
N ARG A 120 8.43 -4.51 2.94
CA ARG A 120 8.66 -3.18 3.52
C ARG A 120 10.12 -2.76 3.46
N GLU A 121 11.02 -3.64 3.90
CA GLU A 121 12.45 -3.33 3.88
C GLU A 121 12.97 -3.16 2.45
N PHE A 122 12.53 -4.01 1.52
CA PHE A 122 12.93 -3.90 0.13
C PHE A 122 12.41 -2.63 -0.54
N ILE A 123 11.14 -2.27 -0.31
CA ILE A 123 10.54 -1.02 -0.83
C ILE A 123 11.20 0.21 -0.23
N TYR A 124 11.64 0.15 1.04
CA TYR A 124 12.45 1.22 1.63
C TYR A 124 13.78 1.41 0.88
N GLU A 125 14.46 0.33 0.52
CA GLU A 125 15.68 0.40 -0.30
C GLU A 125 15.40 0.89 -1.73
N MET A 126 14.24 0.57 -2.33
CA MET A 126 13.81 1.15 -3.60
C MET A 126 13.62 2.67 -3.49
N GLY A 127 12.94 3.16 -2.44
CA GLY A 127 12.74 4.59 -2.21
C GLY A 127 14.05 5.34 -1.94
N LYS A 128 14.95 4.72 -1.17
CA LYS A 128 16.30 5.24 -0.94
C LYS A 128 17.12 5.29 -2.23
N TRP A 129 17.00 4.28 -3.09
CA TRP A 129 17.67 4.24 -4.38
C TRP A 129 17.16 5.35 -5.32
N LEU A 130 15.83 5.58 -5.38
CA LEU A 130 15.24 6.70 -6.12
C LEU A 130 15.76 8.05 -5.60
N ALA A 131 15.69 8.26 -4.28
CA ALA A 131 16.12 9.47 -3.59
C ALA A 131 17.63 9.78 -3.78
N ALA A 132 18.44 8.77 -4.09
CA ALA A 132 19.86 8.93 -4.41
C ALA A 132 20.14 9.50 -5.81
N GLY A 133 19.10 9.99 -6.51
CA GLY A 133 19.21 10.65 -7.82
C GLY A 133 18.91 9.73 -9.01
N ASN A 134 18.33 8.55 -8.77
CA ASN A 134 17.96 7.62 -9.84
C ASN A 134 16.53 7.82 -10.37
N ALA A 135 15.68 8.56 -9.64
CA ALA A 135 14.36 8.93 -10.13
C ALA A 135 14.43 9.79 -11.39
N LYS A 136 13.67 9.44 -12.42
CA LYS A 136 13.47 10.27 -13.62
C LYS A 136 12.25 11.17 -13.49
N LYS A 137 11.19 10.66 -12.86
CA LYS A 137 10.00 11.41 -12.44
C LYS A 137 10.03 11.50 -10.91
N PRO A 138 10.37 12.67 -10.33
CA PRO A 138 10.34 12.85 -8.89
C PRO A 138 8.90 12.86 -8.36
N ASP A 139 8.77 12.81 -7.03
CA ASP A 139 7.48 12.84 -6.33
C ASP A 139 6.62 11.61 -6.65
N SER A 140 7.21 10.41 -6.68
CA SER A 140 6.46 9.14 -6.62
C SER A 140 5.98 8.85 -5.19
N LEU A 141 5.03 7.92 -5.04
CA LEU A 141 4.55 7.50 -3.72
C LEU A 141 5.68 6.84 -2.91
N ILE A 142 6.45 5.93 -3.50
CA ILE A 142 7.57 5.26 -2.83
C ILE A 142 8.63 6.27 -2.39
N GLU A 143 9.00 7.23 -3.25
CA GLU A 143 9.98 8.27 -2.91
C GLU A 143 9.45 9.17 -1.78
N THR A 144 8.18 9.58 -1.87
CA THR A 144 7.54 10.39 -0.82
C THR A 144 7.45 9.63 0.50
N ALA A 145 7.08 8.36 0.46
CA ALA A 145 7.00 7.50 1.64
C ALA A 145 8.37 7.32 2.32
N TYR A 146 9.44 7.20 1.54
CA TYR A 146 10.82 7.19 2.04
C TYR A 146 11.14 8.48 2.81
N TYR A 147 10.91 9.66 2.23
CA TYR A 147 11.19 10.94 2.89
C TYR A 147 10.33 11.18 4.12
N GLU A 148 9.06 10.77 4.07
CA GLU A 148 8.11 10.95 5.17
C GLU A 148 8.21 9.86 6.25
N GLY A 149 8.96 8.78 5.99
CA GLY A 149 9.11 7.66 6.92
C GLY A 149 7.82 6.83 7.06
N VAL A 150 7.02 6.75 6.00
CA VAL A 150 5.81 5.93 5.94
C VAL A 150 6.16 4.57 5.33
N PRO A 151 6.02 3.45 6.05
CA PRO A 151 6.30 2.13 5.52
C PRO A 151 5.20 1.67 4.56
N ILE A 152 5.61 0.99 3.47
CA ILE A 152 4.73 0.36 2.49
C ILE A 152 4.93 -1.14 2.59
N PHE A 153 3.86 -1.90 2.75
CA PHE A 153 3.86 -3.36 2.80
C PHE A 153 3.17 -3.95 1.57
N CYS A 154 3.78 -4.95 0.94
CA CYS A 154 3.21 -5.73 -0.15
C CYS A 154 3.27 -7.22 0.20
N PRO A 155 2.22 -7.78 0.84
CA PRO A 155 2.26 -9.17 1.33
C PRO A 155 2.50 -10.22 0.24
N ALA A 156 2.01 -9.93 -0.96
CA ALA A 156 2.25 -10.71 -2.17
C ALA A 156 3.20 -9.94 -3.11
N PHE A 157 4.35 -9.50 -2.61
CA PHE A 157 5.27 -8.62 -3.36
C PHE A 157 5.77 -9.25 -4.67
N VAL A 158 6.05 -10.55 -4.65
CA VAL A 158 6.53 -11.30 -5.83
C VAL A 158 5.49 -11.46 -6.93
N ASP A 159 4.21 -11.17 -6.64
CA ASP A 159 3.12 -11.14 -7.62
C ASP A 159 3.04 -9.73 -8.27
N SER A 160 4.14 -9.35 -8.94
CA SER A 160 4.34 -8.07 -9.65
C SER A 160 5.64 -8.12 -10.45
N SER A 161 5.99 -7.03 -11.17
CA SER A 161 7.29 -6.86 -11.81
C SER A 161 8.48 -7.05 -10.88
N ALA A 162 8.32 -6.80 -9.57
CA ALA A 162 9.39 -7.09 -8.61
C ALA A 162 9.75 -8.58 -8.57
N GLY A 163 8.76 -9.45 -8.70
CA GLY A 163 8.96 -10.90 -8.77
C GLY A 163 9.85 -11.33 -9.93
N LEU A 164 9.69 -10.70 -11.10
CA LEU A 164 10.46 -11.01 -12.30
C LEU A 164 11.95 -10.66 -12.10
N GLY A 165 12.23 -9.47 -11.55
CA GLY A 165 13.59 -9.08 -11.18
C GLY A 165 14.22 -9.95 -10.09
N LEU A 166 13.44 -10.34 -9.08
CA LEU A 166 13.86 -11.24 -8.00
C LEU A 166 14.21 -12.65 -8.50
N VAL A 167 13.37 -13.23 -9.37
CA VAL A 167 13.63 -14.54 -9.98
C VAL A 167 14.91 -14.50 -10.82
N LYS A 168 15.10 -13.45 -11.61
CA LYS A 168 16.34 -13.25 -12.37
C LYS A 168 17.55 -13.19 -11.43
N HIS A 169 17.47 -12.45 -10.33
CA HIS A 169 18.55 -12.37 -9.33
C HIS A 169 18.89 -13.75 -8.78
N GLN A 170 17.87 -14.47 -8.32
CA GLN A 170 18.05 -15.78 -7.71
C GLN A 170 18.67 -16.79 -8.69
N VAL A 171 18.15 -16.86 -9.93
CA VAL A 171 18.65 -17.80 -10.95
C VAL A 171 20.11 -17.51 -11.31
N GLU A 172 20.48 -16.23 -11.49
CA GLU A 172 21.87 -15.88 -11.83
C GLU A 172 22.83 -16.17 -10.67
N LYS A 173 22.46 -15.84 -9.42
CA LYS A 173 23.29 -16.21 -8.25
C LYS A 173 23.44 -17.71 -8.08
N MET A 174 22.38 -18.49 -8.33
CA MET A 174 22.44 -19.95 -8.31
C MET A 174 23.42 -20.51 -9.36
N LYS A 175 23.41 -19.98 -10.59
CA LYS A 175 24.38 -20.36 -11.64
C LYS A 175 25.82 -20.05 -11.24
N GLU A 176 26.04 -18.95 -10.54
CA GLU A 176 27.35 -18.54 -10.03
C GLU A 176 27.78 -19.30 -8.76
N GLY A 177 26.92 -20.11 -8.15
CA GLY A 177 27.18 -20.74 -6.85
C GLY A 177 27.28 -19.74 -5.70
N LYS A 178 26.64 -18.57 -5.81
CA LYS A 178 26.65 -17.49 -4.82
C LYS A 178 25.35 -17.43 -4.02
N PRO A 179 25.38 -16.87 -2.79
CA PRO A 179 24.16 -16.58 -2.05
C PRO A 179 23.30 -15.54 -2.77
N TYR A 180 21.99 -15.59 -2.51
CA TYR A 180 20.98 -14.70 -3.07
C TYR A 180 20.05 -14.16 -1.98
N LEU A 181 19.45 -13.01 -2.27
CA LEU A 181 18.39 -12.41 -1.45
C LEU A 181 17.06 -13.16 -1.62
N THR A 182 16.23 -13.13 -0.58
CA THR A 182 14.86 -13.65 -0.60
C THR A 182 13.89 -12.64 0.01
N ILE A 183 12.60 -12.79 -0.26
CA ILE A 183 11.53 -12.01 0.39
C ILE A 183 10.92 -12.83 1.53
N ASP A 184 10.84 -12.23 2.72
CA ASP A 184 10.24 -12.81 3.93
C ASP A 184 8.87 -12.17 4.20
N SER A 185 7.81 -12.85 3.74
CA SER A 185 6.43 -12.40 3.95
C SER A 185 5.94 -12.57 5.38
N VAL A 186 6.60 -13.40 6.21
CA VAL A 186 6.30 -13.50 7.64
C VAL A 186 6.81 -12.25 8.36
N ALA A 187 8.00 -11.77 7.98
CA ALA A 187 8.53 -10.51 8.49
C ALA A 187 7.62 -9.33 8.15
N ASP A 188 7.02 -9.26 6.95
CA ASP A 188 6.02 -8.23 6.63
C ASP A 188 4.86 -8.22 7.64
N PHE A 189 4.33 -9.40 7.96
CA PHE A 189 3.15 -9.48 8.80
C PHE A 189 3.46 -9.16 10.26
N ARG A 190 4.61 -9.64 10.75
CA ARG A 190 5.15 -9.28 12.07
C ARG A 190 5.36 -7.78 12.17
N GLU A 191 6.06 -7.17 11.21
CA GLU A 191 6.41 -5.75 11.25
C GLU A 191 5.17 -4.84 11.18
N LEU A 192 4.17 -5.18 10.36
CA LEU A 192 2.91 -4.45 10.36
C LEU A 192 2.17 -4.60 11.71
N THR A 193 2.23 -5.77 12.32
CA THR A 193 1.68 -6.02 13.67
C THR A 193 2.42 -5.22 14.75
N ASP A 194 3.74 -5.06 14.65
CA ASP A 194 4.53 -4.20 15.55
C ASP A 194 4.06 -2.74 15.47
N ILE A 195 3.72 -2.24 14.27
CA ILE A 195 3.12 -0.90 14.09
C ILE A 195 1.76 -0.84 14.77
N LYS A 196 0.89 -1.84 14.56
CA LYS A 196 -0.44 -1.89 15.18
C LYS A 196 -0.34 -1.81 16.71
N LEU A 197 0.57 -2.58 17.31
CA LEU A 197 0.83 -2.57 18.75
C LEU A 197 1.34 -1.21 19.24
N ALA A 198 2.28 -0.61 18.51
CA ALA A 198 2.84 0.70 18.87
C ALA A 198 1.86 1.87 18.67
N ALA A 199 0.95 1.76 17.71
CA ALA A 199 -0.03 2.79 17.38
C ALA A 199 -1.21 2.87 18.36
N GLY A 200 -1.61 1.73 18.94
CA GLY A 200 -2.83 1.62 19.73
C GLY A 200 -4.08 1.75 18.84
N THR A 201 -4.76 2.90 18.94
CA THR A 201 -5.96 3.18 18.14
C THR A 201 -5.61 3.46 16.67
N THR A 202 -6.06 2.58 15.79
CA THR A 202 -5.84 2.63 14.33
C THR A 202 -7.13 2.88 13.57
N GLY A 203 -6.99 3.41 12.35
CA GLY A 203 -8.08 3.54 11.38
C GLY A 203 -7.67 3.01 10.00
N LEU A 204 -8.61 2.42 9.28
CA LEU A 204 -8.42 1.85 7.95
C LEU A 204 -9.09 2.72 6.89
N PHE A 205 -8.33 3.17 5.90
CA PHE A 205 -8.85 3.75 4.66
C PHE A 205 -8.52 2.82 3.49
N MET A 206 -9.53 2.09 3.01
CA MET A 206 -9.33 0.97 2.10
C MET A 206 -9.93 1.25 0.74
N VAL A 207 -9.11 1.16 -0.30
CA VAL A 207 -9.52 1.22 -1.70
C VAL A 207 -9.36 -0.18 -2.29
N GLY A 208 -10.48 -0.81 -2.61
CA GLY A 208 -10.54 -2.19 -3.10
C GLY A 208 -10.63 -3.23 -1.98
N GLY A 209 -9.90 -4.33 -2.15
CA GLY A 209 -10.00 -5.53 -1.32
C GLY A 209 -8.76 -6.41 -1.42
N GLY A 210 -8.96 -7.72 -1.58
CA GLY A 210 -7.89 -8.70 -1.79
C GLY A 210 -6.97 -8.88 -0.58
N VAL A 211 -5.74 -9.33 -0.87
CA VAL A 211 -4.71 -9.59 0.13
C VAL A 211 -4.43 -8.36 1.00
N PRO A 212 -4.23 -7.13 0.45
CA PRO A 212 -3.91 -5.97 1.27
C PRO A 212 -4.95 -5.65 2.34
N LYS A 213 -6.25 -5.80 2.02
CA LYS A 213 -7.35 -5.59 2.97
C LYS A 213 -7.27 -6.57 4.14
N ASN A 214 -7.23 -7.87 3.83
CA ASN A 214 -7.23 -8.89 4.87
C ASN A 214 -5.96 -8.82 5.72
N PHE A 215 -4.82 -8.56 5.09
CA PHE A 215 -3.52 -8.47 5.77
C PHE A 215 -3.46 -7.32 6.79
N ALA A 216 -3.96 -6.13 6.43
CA ALA A 216 -4.03 -5.00 7.37
C ALA A 216 -4.97 -5.29 8.56
N GLN A 217 -6.12 -5.92 8.28
CA GLN A 217 -7.11 -6.26 9.28
C GLN A 217 -6.64 -7.36 10.26
N ASP A 218 -5.90 -8.36 9.77
CA ASP A 218 -5.44 -9.50 10.57
C ASP A 218 -4.35 -9.15 11.59
N THR A 219 -3.80 -7.94 11.55
CA THR A 219 -2.81 -7.47 12.54
C THR A 219 -3.33 -7.53 13.97
N VAL A 220 -4.64 -7.35 14.18
CA VAL A 220 -5.28 -7.50 15.50
C VAL A 220 -5.21 -8.95 15.97
N VAL A 221 -5.62 -9.88 15.11
CA VAL A 221 -5.60 -11.33 15.40
C VAL A 221 -4.16 -11.82 15.57
N CYS A 222 -3.22 -11.30 14.77
CA CYS A 222 -1.80 -11.62 14.91
C CYS A 222 -1.26 -11.18 16.26
N ALA A 223 -1.59 -9.96 16.71
CA ALA A 223 -1.23 -9.46 18.03
C ALA A 223 -1.77 -10.36 19.16
N GLU A 224 -3.02 -10.82 19.06
CA GLU A 224 -3.61 -11.75 20.04
C GLU A 224 -2.88 -13.09 20.08
N ILE A 225 -2.53 -13.65 18.92
CA ILE A 225 -1.73 -14.88 18.82
C ILE A 225 -0.34 -14.72 19.44
N LEU A 226 0.23 -13.52 19.36
CA LEU A 226 1.50 -13.17 20.01
C LEU A 226 1.36 -12.87 21.52
N GLY A 227 0.14 -12.99 22.07
CA GLY A 227 -0.12 -12.79 23.50
C GLY A 227 -0.30 -11.33 23.91
N HIS A 228 -0.57 -10.44 22.95
CA HIS A 228 -0.86 -9.04 23.21
C HIS A 228 -2.36 -8.76 23.13
N GLU A 229 -2.87 -7.93 24.02
CA GLU A 229 -4.21 -7.33 23.85
C GLU A 229 -4.11 -6.19 22.83
N ALA A 230 -4.89 -6.26 21.76
CA ALA A 230 -4.95 -5.24 20.72
C ALA A 230 -6.40 -4.81 20.49
N GLU A 231 -6.66 -3.49 20.52
CA GLU A 231 -7.97 -2.97 20.13
C GLU A 231 -8.22 -3.26 18.64
N MET A 232 -9.47 -3.64 18.31
CA MET A 232 -9.92 -3.68 16.91
C MET A 232 -9.65 -2.34 16.21
N HIS A 233 -9.52 -2.35 14.88
CA HIS A 233 -9.45 -1.11 14.12
C HIS A 233 -10.71 -0.27 14.36
N LYS A 234 -10.54 0.92 14.97
CA LYS A 234 -11.65 1.72 15.53
C LYS A 234 -12.46 2.46 14.46
N TYR A 235 -11.80 2.81 13.36
CA TYR A 235 -12.41 3.49 12.22
C TYR A 235 -12.12 2.69 10.96
N ALA A 236 -13.12 2.53 10.10
CA ALA A 236 -12.92 1.83 8.83
C ALA A 236 -13.79 2.42 7.73
N VAL A 237 -13.15 2.81 6.62
CA VAL A 237 -13.85 3.14 5.38
C VAL A 237 -13.35 2.20 4.30
N GLN A 238 -14.25 1.46 3.65
CA GLN A 238 -13.92 0.62 2.51
C GLN A 238 -14.62 1.13 1.26
N ILE A 239 -13.89 1.43 0.20
CA ILE A 239 -14.41 1.72 -1.13
C ILE A 239 -14.26 0.46 -1.96
N THR A 240 -15.37 -0.09 -2.48
CA THR A 240 -15.34 -1.37 -3.19
C THR A 240 -16.46 -1.48 -4.22
N VAL A 241 -16.25 -2.32 -5.23
CA VAL A 241 -17.28 -2.78 -6.17
C VAL A 241 -17.57 -4.28 -6.00
N ALA A 242 -16.92 -4.92 -5.03
CA ALA A 242 -17.03 -6.36 -4.82
C ALA A 242 -18.40 -6.74 -4.24
N ASP A 243 -18.95 -7.84 -4.74
CA ASP A 243 -20.27 -8.34 -4.37
C ASP A 243 -20.15 -9.44 -3.31
N VAL A 244 -20.88 -9.31 -2.21
CA VAL A 244 -20.81 -10.24 -1.05
C VAL A 244 -21.13 -11.70 -1.39
N ARG A 245 -21.83 -11.97 -2.51
CA ARG A 245 -22.29 -13.32 -2.86
C ARG A 245 -21.18 -14.28 -3.25
N ASP A 246 -20.01 -13.78 -3.62
CA ASP A 246 -18.85 -14.62 -3.95
C ASP A 246 -18.12 -15.16 -2.69
N GLY A 247 -18.44 -14.64 -1.50
CA GLY A 247 -17.79 -15.01 -0.24
C GLY A 247 -16.31 -14.64 -0.19
N ALA A 248 -15.84 -13.70 -1.02
CA ALA A 248 -14.44 -13.34 -1.13
C ALA A 248 -14.00 -12.37 -0.02
N CYS A 249 -12.70 -12.39 0.31
CA CYS A 249 -12.11 -11.40 1.23
C CYS A 249 -12.35 -9.96 0.78
N SER A 250 -12.38 -9.72 -0.54
CA SER A 250 -12.66 -8.40 -1.13
C SER A 250 -14.05 -7.87 -0.80
N SER A 251 -15.05 -8.74 -0.78
CA SER A 251 -16.46 -8.40 -0.57
C SER A 251 -16.90 -8.56 0.89
N SER A 252 -16.14 -9.30 1.71
CA SER A 252 -16.37 -9.48 3.15
C SER A 252 -16.70 -8.15 3.84
N THR A 253 -17.85 -8.11 4.53
CA THR A 253 -18.34 -6.86 5.11
C THR A 253 -17.54 -6.45 6.34
N LEU A 254 -17.57 -5.17 6.73
CA LEU A 254 -16.93 -4.73 7.98
C LEU A 254 -17.61 -5.35 9.22
N LYS A 255 -18.89 -5.71 9.12
CA LYS A 255 -19.61 -6.50 10.14
C LYS A 255 -19.11 -7.93 10.23
N GLU A 256 -18.81 -8.55 9.09
CA GLU A 256 -18.17 -9.86 9.06
C GLU A 256 -16.78 -9.76 9.70
N ALA A 257 -15.96 -8.77 9.32
CA ALA A 257 -14.63 -8.55 9.92
C ALA A 257 -14.67 -8.35 11.45
N CYS A 258 -15.73 -7.72 11.99
CA CYS A 258 -15.95 -7.60 13.42
C CYS A 258 -16.12 -8.95 14.13
N SER A 259 -16.79 -9.93 13.48
CA SER A 259 -16.93 -11.28 14.06
C SER A 259 -15.60 -12.01 14.26
N TRP A 260 -14.57 -11.60 13.52
CA TRP A 260 -13.19 -12.08 13.63
C TRP A 260 -12.31 -11.24 14.57
N GLY A 261 -12.89 -10.25 15.27
CA GLY A 261 -12.10 -9.35 16.12
C GLY A 261 -11.20 -8.38 15.35
N LYS A 262 -11.47 -8.10 14.07
CA LYS A 262 -10.58 -7.23 13.26
C LYS A 262 -10.96 -5.76 13.29
N VAL A 263 -12.27 -5.46 13.16
CA VAL A 263 -12.79 -4.10 12.94
C VAL A 263 -13.92 -3.82 13.92
N ASP A 264 -13.86 -2.65 14.57
CA ASP A 264 -14.98 -2.14 15.37
C ASP A 264 -16.04 -1.51 14.46
N VAL A 265 -17.31 -1.81 14.72
CA VAL A 265 -18.45 -1.36 13.88
C VAL A 265 -19.06 -0.03 14.32
N THR A 266 -18.50 0.63 15.34
CA THR A 266 -19.02 1.92 15.82
C THR A 266 -18.81 3.03 14.79
N TRP A 267 -17.67 3.02 14.09
CA TRP A 267 -17.30 4.04 13.10
C TRP A 267 -16.83 3.41 11.79
N GLU A 268 -17.75 2.71 11.13
CA GLU A 268 -17.51 2.00 9.87
C GLU A 268 -18.37 2.54 8.71
N GLN A 269 -17.83 2.48 7.50
CA GLN A 269 -18.62 2.72 6.29
C GLN A 269 -18.05 1.95 5.08
N MET A 270 -18.88 1.11 4.47
CA MET A 270 -18.63 0.60 3.12
C MET A 270 -19.26 1.52 2.07
N VAL A 271 -18.48 1.93 1.08
CA VAL A 271 -18.86 2.79 -0.05
C VAL A 271 -18.80 1.95 -1.31
N PHE A 272 -19.97 1.61 -1.85
CA PHE A 272 -20.09 0.83 -3.08
C PHE A 272 -19.98 1.74 -4.31
N ALA A 273 -18.75 2.01 -4.74
CA ALA A 273 -18.45 2.94 -5.83
C ALA A 273 -17.14 2.58 -6.54
N GLU A 274 -17.01 3.02 -7.79
CA GLU A 274 -15.76 3.02 -8.51
C GLU A 274 -14.81 4.06 -7.89
N ALA A 275 -13.60 3.65 -7.53
CA ALA A 275 -12.76 4.41 -6.61
C ALA A 275 -12.24 5.72 -7.20
N THR A 276 -11.96 5.81 -8.50
CA THR A 276 -11.47 7.04 -9.15
C THR A 276 -12.51 8.16 -9.11
N THR A 277 -13.80 7.84 -8.97
CA THR A 277 -14.85 8.86 -8.77
C THR A 277 -14.95 9.41 -7.34
N VAL A 278 -14.59 8.62 -6.32
CA VAL A 278 -14.84 8.97 -4.90
C VAL A 278 -13.59 9.27 -4.09
N VAL A 279 -12.45 8.61 -4.37
CA VAL A 279 -11.17 8.85 -3.68
C VAL A 279 -10.73 10.32 -3.79
N PRO A 280 -10.77 10.97 -4.98
CA PRO A 280 -10.40 12.39 -5.08
C PRO A 280 -11.29 13.30 -4.24
N LEU A 281 -12.59 12.99 -4.16
CA LEU A 281 -13.55 13.78 -3.38
C LEU A 281 -13.30 13.64 -1.88
N ILE A 282 -13.07 12.41 -1.40
CA ILE A 282 -12.77 12.13 0.02
C ILE A 282 -11.45 12.78 0.43
N ALA A 283 -10.40 12.61 -0.37
CA ALA A 283 -9.09 13.20 -0.10
C ALA A 283 -9.16 14.74 -0.12
N SER A 284 -9.91 15.32 -1.07
CA SER A 284 -10.11 16.77 -1.16
C SER A 284 -10.85 17.34 0.06
N ASP A 285 -11.93 16.68 0.51
CA ASP A 285 -12.65 17.09 1.73
C ASP A 285 -11.74 17.00 2.97
N ALA A 286 -11.02 15.89 3.13
CA ALA A 286 -10.07 15.70 4.23
C ALA A 286 -8.95 16.76 4.24
N TRP A 287 -8.42 17.10 3.06
CA TRP A 287 -7.39 18.13 2.91
C TRP A 287 -7.91 19.51 3.29
N HIS A 288 -9.08 19.91 2.78
CA HIS A 288 -9.68 21.23 3.03
C HIS A 288 -10.16 21.39 4.48
N ARG A 289 -10.64 20.33 5.14
CA ARG A 289 -10.97 20.36 6.58
C ARG A 289 -9.75 20.60 7.46
N GLY A 290 -8.56 20.21 6.99
CA GLY A 290 -7.30 20.58 7.63
C GLY A 290 -6.98 19.83 8.92
N SER A 291 -7.71 18.77 9.28
CA SER A 291 -7.45 17.97 10.50
C SER A 291 -6.02 17.43 10.55
N TRP A 292 -5.44 17.13 9.38
CA TRP A 292 -4.07 16.66 9.23
C TRP A 292 -3.00 17.66 9.72
N LYS A 293 -3.29 18.96 9.70
CA LYS A 293 -2.32 20.01 10.10
C LYS A 293 -1.94 19.93 11.58
N ASN A 294 -2.82 19.35 12.40
CA ASN A 294 -2.61 19.19 13.83
C ASN A 294 -2.17 17.76 14.20
N ARG A 295 -2.00 16.86 13.22
CA ARG A 295 -1.53 15.49 13.46
C ARG A 295 -0.01 15.47 13.50
N THR A 296 0.53 14.78 14.48
CA THR A 296 1.94 14.42 14.51
C THR A 296 2.16 13.22 13.60
N LYS A 297 3.04 13.34 12.60
CA LYS A 297 3.43 12.21 11.75
C LYS A 297 4.27 11.21 12.57
N PRO A 298 3.84 9.94 12.74
CA PRO A 298 4.56 8.98 13.56
C PRO A 298 5.87 8.49 12.93
N ARG A 299 5.97 8.55 11.59
CA ARG A 299 7.14 8.09 10.81
C ARG A 299 7.54 6.64 11.14
N TRP A 300 6.58 5.71 11.01
CA TRP A 300 6.70 4.31 11.44
C TRP A 300 7.90 3.55 10.87
N ALA A 301 8.51 3.98 9.77
CA ALA A 301 9.76 3.40 9.28
C ALA A 301 10.86 3.38 10.36
N LYS A 302 10.90 4.40 11.24
CA LYS A 302 11.87 4.50 12.34
C LYS A 302 11.74 3.38 13.39
N LEU A 303 10.60 2.70 13.46
CA LEU A 303 10.41 1.56 14.34
C LEU A 303 11.36 0.40 13.98
N PHE A 304 11.78 0.34 12.72
CA PHE A 304 12.62 -0.73 12.17
C PHE A 304 14.05 -0.28 11.86
N ASP A 305 14.39 0.97 12.15
CA ASP A 305 15.77 1.40 12.15
C ASP A 305 16.50 0.55 13.18
N LYS A 306 17.44 -0.29 12.73
CA LYS A 306 18.26 -1.10 13.62
C LYS A 306 18.82 -0.17 14.69
N LYS A 307 18.54 -0.43 15.97
CA LYS A 307 19.41 0.03 17.05
C LYS A 307 20.79 -0.55 16.72
N ALA A 308 21.63 0.26 16.11
CA ALA A 308 23.01 -0.05 15.78
C ALA A 308 23.78 -0.42 17.06
#